data_AF-A0A3N5EF01-F1
#
_entry.id   AF-A0A3N5EF01-F1
#
_cell.length_a   1.000
_cell.length_b   1.000
_cell.length_c   1.000
_cell.angle_alpha   90.00
_cell.angle_beta   90.00
_cell.angle_gamma   90.00
#
_symmetry.space_group_name_H-M   'P 1'
#
loop_
_entity.id
_entity.type
_entity.pdbx_description
1 polymer ?
#
loop_
_entity_poly.entity_id
_entity_poly.type
_entity_poly.pdbx_seq_one_letter_code
_entity_poly.pdbx_strand_id
1 'polypeptide(L)' 'MLAETRSASIRGVEAVPVRVEVDVAFGLPGLTIVGLAG' A
#
# COMPACT_ATOMS: atom_id res chain seq x y z
N MET A 1 -10.44 -7.52 -6.46
CA MET A 1 -11.33 -6.42 -6.00
C MET A 1 -10.41 -5.28 -5.60
N LEU A 2 -10.45 -4.17 -6.33
CA LEU A 2 -9.57 -3.03 -6.09
C LEU A 2 -10.20 -2.08 -5.06
N ALA A 3 -9.48 -1.82 -3.97
CA ALA A 3 -9.78 -0.78 -3.00
C ALA A 3 -8.61 0.22 -2.95
N GLU A 4 -8.91 1.50 -2.78
CA GLU A 4 -7.90 2.55 -2.66
C GLU A 4 -8.16 3.49 -1.47
N THR A 5 -7.08 4.05 -0.93
CA THR A 5 -7.15 5.12 0.07
C THR A 5 -5.98 6.11 -0.08
N ARG A 6 -6.19 7.34 0.40
CA ARG A 6 -5.13 8.35 0.50
C ARG A 6 -4.56 8.34 1.91
N SER A 7 -3.24 8.43 2.01
CA SER A 7 -2.50 8.49 3.26
C SER A 7 -1.27 9.39 3.12
N ALA A 8 -0.45 9.45 4.16
CA ALA A 8 0.89 10.01 4.13
C ALA A 8 1.88 9.01 4.72
N SER A 9 3.11 8.99 4.21
CA SER A 9 4.24 8.26 4.79
C SER A 9 5.40 9.20 5.08
N ILE A 10 6.42 8.70 5.79
CA ILE A 10 7.66 9.44 6.04
C ILE A 10 8.76 8.87 5.14
N ARG A 11 9.45 9.75 4.41
CA ARG A 11 10.69 9.40 3.69
C ARG A 11 11.86 10.19 4.29
N GLY A 12 12.62 9.54 5.17
CA GLY A 12 13.61 10.21 6.01
C GLY A 12 12.94 11.09 7.06
N VAL A 13 12.93 12.41 6.85
CA VAL A 13 12.25 13.40 7.71
C VAL A 13 11.06 14.09 7.01
N GLU A 14 10.84 13.79 5.73
CA GLU A 14 9.82 14.44 4.92
C GLU A 14 8.51 13.65 4.95
N ALA A 15 7.38 14.34 5.18
CA ALA A 15 6.06 13.78 5.00
C ALA A 15 5.68 13.78 3.52
N VAL A 16 5.41 12.61 2.97
CA VAL A 16 5.05 12.43 1.55
C VAL A 16 3.63 11.87 1.43
N PRO A 17 2.75 12.47 0.59
CA PRO A 17 1.44 11.90 0.34
C PRO A 17 1.58 10.58 -0.43
N VAL A 18 0.81 9.56 -0.05
CA VAL A 18 0.81 8.25 -0.71
C VAL A 18 -0.62 7.82 -1.04
N ARG A 19 -0.78 7.20 -2.20
CA ARG A 19 -2.01 6.48 -2.57
C ARG A 19 -1.74 5.00 -2.35
N VAL A 20 -2.55 4.37 -1.51
CA VAL A 20 -2.45 2.93 -1.22
C VAL A 20 -3.54 2.23 -1.99
N GLU A 21 -3.16 1.22 -2.76
CA GLU A 21 -4.04 0.38 -3.54
C GLU A 21 -3.92 -1.05 -3.03
N VAL A 22 -5.07 -1.73 -2.90
CA VAL A 22 -5.15 -3.14 -2.48
C VAL A 22 -6.01 -3.87 -3.48
N ASP A 23 -5.47 -4.95 -4.05
CA ASP A 23 -6.27 -5.91 -4.81
C ASP A 23 -6.39 -7.22 -4.04
N VAL A 24 -7.63 -7.73 -3.96
CA VAL A 24 -7.95 -9.02 -3.35
C VAL A 24 -8.38 -10.01 -4.43
N ALA A 25 -7.72 -11.16 -4.46
CA ALA A 25 -8.05 -12.30 -5.31
C ALA A 25 -8.39 -13.54 -4.47
N PHE A 26 -9.18 -14.45 -5.03
CA PHE A 26 -9.49 -15.73 -4.40
C PHE A 26 -8.29 -16.68 -4.49
N GLY A 27 -8.13 -17.56 -3.49
CA GLY A 27 -7.05 -18.53 -3.44
C GLY A 27 -6.62 -18.83 -2.01
N LEU A 28 -5.38 -19.33 -1.86
CA LEU A 28 -4.78 -19.49 -0.54
C LEU A 28 -4.51 -18.11 0.10
N PRO A 29 -4.70 -17.97 1.41
CA PRO A 29 -4.36 -16.72 2.11
C PRO A 29 -2.89 -16.37 1.92
N GLY A 30 -2.64 -15.13 1.51
CA GLY A 30 -1.31 -14.59 1.33
C GLY A 30 -1.35 -13.07 1.33
N LEU A 31 -0.21 -12.45 1.67
CA LEU A 31 -0.03 -11.00 1.62
C LEU A 31 1.26 -10.71 0.87
N THR A 32 1.16 -9.86 -0.15
CA THR A 32 2.32 -9.32 -0.87
C THR A 32 2.25 -7.80 -0.79
N ILE A 33 3.31 -7.17 -0.29
CA ILE A 33 3.43 -5.71 -0.23
C ILE A 33 4.39 -5.27 -1.33
N VAL A 34 3.96 -4.33 -2.16
CA VAL A 34 4.77 -3.79 -3.26
C VAL A 34 5.02 -2.30 -3.00
N GLY A 35 6.27 -1.87 -3.10
CA GLY A 35 6.65 -0.45 -3.09
C GLY A 35 6.61 0.28 -1.74
N LEU A 36 6.10 -0.33 -0.66
CA LEU A 36 5.99 0.30 0.67
C LEU A 36 7.09 -0.09 1.68
N ALA A 37 8.02 -0.99 1.32
CA ALA A 37 9.04 -1.53 2.23
C ALA A 37 10.40 -0.79 2.14
N GLY A 38 10.40 0.49 1.75
CA GLY A 38 11.59 1.33 1.58
C GLY A 38 11.84 2.27 2.75
#